data_AF-A0A967ATN1-F1
#
_entry.id   AF-A0A967ATN1-F1
#
_cell.length_a   1.000
_cell.length_b   1.000
_cell.length_c   1.000
_cell.angle_alpha   90.00
_cell.angle_beta   90.00
_cell.angle_gamma   90.00
#
_symmetry.space_group_name_H-M   'P 1'
#
loop_
_entity.id
_entity.type
_entity.pdbx_description
1 polymer ?
#
loop_
_entity_poly.entity_id
_entity_poly.type
_entity_poly.pdbx_seq_one_letter_code
_entity_poly.pdbx_strand_id
1 'polypeptide(L)'
;MSLRGKTVRILVSEPFEWSHGNLFGTIEDDRGGKSLKVRLTKEIEGKKLTSDLMALKPRYKEETFKPLLQNYSVAVVVALIAEDTENFDYTIIGSVTVD
;
A
#
# COMPACT_ATOMS: atom_id res chain seq x y z
N MET A 1 -19.23 3.97 0.45
CA MET A 1 -18.33 5.01 -0.08
C MET A 1 -17.02 4.35 -0.46
N SER A 2 -16.45 4.75 -1.60
CA SER A 2 -15.18 4.19 -2.09
C SER A 2 -13.99 4.91 -1.47
N LEU A 3 -12.86 4.21 -1.32
CA LEU A 3 -11.57 4.80 -0.97
C LEU A 3 -10.80 5.33 -2.18
N ARG A 4 -11.29 5.08 -3.41
CA ARG A 4 -10.65 5.54 -4.64
C ARG A 4 -10.45 7.06 -4.66
N GLY A 5 -9.27 7.50 -5.08
CA GLY A 5 -8.86 8.90 -5.14
C GLY A 5 -8.37 9.47 -3.80
N LYS A 6 -8.48 8.73 -2.69
CA LYS A 6 -7.91 9.15 -1.40
C LYS A 6 -6.41 8.99 -1.37
N THR A 7 -5.75 9.86 -0.61
CA THR A 7 -4.33 9.79 -0.35
C THR A 7 -4.03 8.79 0.75
N VAL A 8 -2.91 8.10 0.62
CA VAL A 8 -2.42 7.18 1.63
C VAL A 8 -1.01 7.54 2.03
N ARG A 9 -0.74 7.35 3.32
CA ARG A 9 0.60 7.37 3.89
C ARG A 9 0.93 5.98 4.42
N ILE A 10 2.02 5.40 3.94
CA ILE A 10 2.53 4.09 4.39
C ILE A 10 3.77 4.33 5.24
N LEU A 11 3.69 3.96 6.51
CA LEU A 11 4.83 3.90 7.42
C LEU A 11 5.47 2.52 7.26
N VAL A 12 6.70 2.48 6.78
CA VAL A 12 7.45 1.24 6.56
C VAL A 12 8.03 0.74 7.88
N SER A 13 7.77 -0.52 8.20
CA SER A 13 8.29 -1.20 9.39
C SER A 13 9.34 -2.25 9.01
N GLU A 14 9.16 -2.92 7.88
CA GLU A 14 10.15 -3.83 7.30
C GLU A 14 10.32 -3.53 5.81
N PRO A 15 11.54 -3.62 5.27
CA PRO A 15 12.76 -4.06 5.95
C PRO A 15 13.29 -3.03 6.98
N PHE A 16 14.01 -3.47 8.01
CA PHE A 16 14.46 -2.58 9.09
C PHE A 16 15.49 -1.54 8.63
N GLU A 17 16.24 -1.86 7.59
CA GLU A 17 17.19 -0.98 6.92
C GLU A 17 16.53 0.09 6.03
N TRP A 18 15.19 0.13 5.98
CA TRP A 18 14.45 1.09 5.17
C TRP A 18 14.75 2.53 5.59
N SER A 19 15.37 3.30 4.69
CA SER A 19 15.84 4.66 4.95
C SER A 19 15.10 5.74 4.14
N HIS A 20 14.19 5.36 3.23
CA HIS A 20 13.47 6.31 2.37
C HIS A 20 12.30 7.02 3.07
N GLY A 21 12.10 6.76 4.37
CA GLY A 21 11.02 7.36 5.15
C GLY A 21 9.65 6.82 4.78
N ASN A 22 8.62 7.66 4.86
CA ASN A 22 7.25 7.24 4.58
C ASN A 22 6.96 7.27 3.08
N LEU A 23 6.11 6.36 2.63
CA LEU A 23 5.60 6.36 1.28
C LEU A 23 4.27 7.09 1.20
N PHE A 24 4.06 7.75 0.08
CA PHE A 24 2.85 8.51 -0.20
C PHE A 24 2.32 8.12 -1.56
N GLY A 25 1.00 7.94 -1.65
CA GLY A 25 0.34 7.56 -2.89
C GLY A 25 -1.15 7.87 -2.91
N THR A 26 -1.80 7.52 -4.00
CA THR A 26 -3.23 7.67 -4.23
C THR A 26 -3.86 6.31 -4.52
N ILE A 27 -5.02 6.03 -3.93
CA ILE A 27 -5.75 4.78 -4.16
C ILE A 27 -6.40 4.82 -5.55
N GLU A 28 -6.00 3.90 -6.43
CA GLU A 28 -6.62 3.72 -7.75
C GLU A 28 -7.87 2.86 -7.70
N ASP A 29 -7.83 1.84 -6.83
CA ASP A 29 -8.88 0.84 -6.67
C ASP A 29 -8.86 0.31 -5.23
N ASP A 30 -10.02 0.22 -4.60
CA ASP A 30 -10.18 -0.21 -3.21
C ASP A 30 -10.61 -1.68 -3.08
N ARG A 31 -10.93 -2.34 -4.20
CA ARG A 31 -11.33 -3.76 -4.30
C ARG A 31 -12.28 -4.20 -3.17
N GLY A 32 -13.24 -3.34 -2.83
CA GLY A 32 -14.23 -3.61 -1.79
C GLY A 32 -13.65 -3.70 -0.36
N GLY A 33 -12.55 -2.98 -0.09
CA GLY A 33 -11.92 -2.87 1.23
C GLY A 33 -11.01 -4.04 1.63
N LYS A 34 -10.83 -5.04 0.76
CA LYS A 34 -9.98 -6.22 1.01
C LYS A 34 -8.52 -5.99 0.64
N SER A 35 -8.26 -5.10 -0.30
CA SER A 35 -6.92 -4.77 -0.78
C SER A 35 -6.97 -3.43 -1.50
N LEU A 36 -5.92 -2.63 -1.44
CA LEU A 36 -5.83 -1.38 -2.18
C LEU A 36 -4.83 -1.52 -3.32
N LYS A 37 -5.17 -1.01 -4.50
CA LYS A 37 -4.20 -0.67 -5.53
C LYS A 37 -3.84 0.80 -5.34
N VAL A 38 -2.57 1.08 -5.09
CA VAL A 38 -2.05 2.41 -4.79
C VAL A 38 -1.00 2.78 -5.81
N ARG A 39 -1.10 3.99 -6.37
CA ARG A 39 -0.04 4.62 -7.15
C ARG A 39 0.73 5.59 -6.27
N LEU A 40 2.00 5.32 -6.11
CA LEU A 40 2.93 6.13 -5.34
C LEU A 40 3.25 7.44 -6.07
N THR A 41 3.64 8.43 -5.28
CA THR A 41 4.15 9.70 -5.78
C THR A 41 5.57 9.60 -6.34
N LYS A 42 6.30 8.53 -6.00
CA LYS A 42 7.64 8.22 -6.46
C LYS A 42 7.78 6.72 -6.68
N GLU A 43 8.48 6.35 -7.74
CA GLU A 43 8.84 4.97 -8.03
C GLU A 43 9.78 4.40 -6.97
N ILE A 44 9.68 3.10 -6.71
CA ILE A 44 10.52 2.38 -5.75
C ILE A 44 11.11 1.15 -6.41
N GLU A 45 12.39 0.93 -6.15
CA GLU A 45 13.11 -0.26 -6.57
C GLU A 45 12.84 -1.42 -5.60
N GLY A 46 12.22 -2.48 -6.12
CA GLY A 46 12.17 -3.78 -5.49
C GLY A 46 13.37 -4.64 -5.86
N LYS A 47 13.43 -5.86 -5.32
CA LYS A 47 14.39 -6.91 -5.69
C LYS A 47 14.22 -7.38 -7.14
N LYS A 48 12.99 -7.38 -7.68
CA LYS A 48 12.68 -7.91 -9.02
C LYS A 48 12.25 -6.86 -10.03
N LEU A 49 11.65 -5.78 -9.56
CA LEU A 49 11.08 -4.75 -10.42
C LEU A 49 11.10 -3.39 -9.72
N THR A 50 11.19 -2.33 -10.52
CA THR A 50 11.01 -0.94 -10.08
C THR A 50 9.60 -0.51 -10.51
N SER A 51 8.82 0.03 -9.59
CA SER A 51 7.45 0.48 -9.88
C SER A 51 6.94 1.51 -8.89
N ASP A 52 6.02 2.35 -9.37
CA ASP A 52 5.21 3.26 -8.57
C ASP A 52 3.87 2.63 -8.17
N LEU A 53 3.58 1.41 -8.60
CA LEU A 53 2.33 0.72 -8.27
C LEU A 53 2.53 -0.33 -7.19
N MET A 54 1.58 -0.33 -6.26
CA MET A 54 1.57 -1.26 -5.15
C MET A 54 0.19 -1.85 -4.88
N ALA A 55 0.18 -3.11 -4.48
CA ALA A 55 -0.95 -3.77 -3.86
C ALA A 55 -0.74 -3.82 -2.34
N LEU A 56 -1.68 -3.25 -1.59
CA LEU A 56 -1.71 -3.30 -0.13
C LEU A 56 -2.75 -4.30 0.30
N LYS A 57 -2.37 -5.23 1.17
CA LYS A 57 -3.30 -6.17 1.81
C LYS A 57 -3.17 -6.07 3.33
N PRO A 58 -4.29 -6.12 4.08
CA PRO A 58 -4.21 -6.21 5.52
C PRO A 58 -3.39 -7.43 5.93
N ARG A 59 -2.48 -7.26 6.88
CA ARG A 59 -1.62 -8.33 7.40
C ARG A 59 -2.44 -9.37 8.15
N TYR A 60 -3.45 -8.91 8.88
CA TYR A 60 -4.34 -9.76 9.69
C TYR A 60 -5.66 -10.00 8.96
N LYS A 61 -6.13 -11.25 8.95
CA LYS A 61 -7.31 -11.69 8.20
C LYS A 61 -8.61 -10.96 8.60
N GLU A 62 -8.68 -10.49 9.84
CA GLU A 62 -9.84 -9.79 10.38
C GLU A 62 -9.82 -8.28 10.11
N GLU A 63 -8.71 -7.75 9.58
CA GLU A 63 -8.59 -6.35 9.22
C GLU A 63 -9.12 -6.06 7.82
N THR A 64 -9.73 -4.89 7.66
CA THR A 64 -10.25 -4.38 6.39
C THR A 64 -10.02 -2.87 6.33
N PHE A 65 -9.90 -2.32 5.12
CA PHE A 65 -9.81 -0.88 4.94
C PHE A 65 -11.21 -0.26 5.13
N LYS A 66 -11.35 0.64 6.10
CA LYS A 66 -12.64 1.21 6.52
C LYS A 66 -12.75 2.68 6.11
N PRO A 67 -13.63 3.05 5.16
CA PRO A 67 -13.72 4.42 4.63
C PRO A 67 -14.22 5.51 5.59
N LEU A 68 -14.76 5.16 6.76
CA LEU A 68 -15.48 6.08 7.63
C LEU A 68 -14.79 6.35 8.97
N LEU A 69 -13.62 5.76 9.22
CA LEU A 69 -12.86 6.04 10.43
C LEU A 69 -11.85 7.14 10.14
N GLN A 70 -11.90 8.23 10.89
CA GLN A 70 -10.80 9.18 10.91
C GLN A 70 -9.63 8.59 11.70
N ASN A 71 -8.40 8.78 11.21
CA ASN A 71 -7.16 8.39 11.91
C ASN A 71 -7.03 6.90 12.23
N TYR A 72 -7.49 6.01 11.35
CA TYR A 72 -7.25 4.57 11.52
C TYR A 72 -5.98 4.14 10.77
N SER A 73 -5.24 3.22 11.38
CA SER A 73 -4.05 2.61 10.80
C SER A 73 -4.29 1.12 10.62
N VAL A 74 -3.94 0.57 9.46
CA VAL A 74 -4.05 -0.86 9.16
C VAL A 74 -2.66 -1.41 8.92
N ALA A 75 -2.32 -2.52 9.58
CA ALA A 75 -1.06 -3.22 9.30
C ALA A 75 -1.17 -3.86 7.91
N VAL A 76 -0.23 -3.58 7.02
CA VAL A 76 -0.27 -4.02 5.63
C VAL A 76 0.97 -4.80 5.24
N VAL A 77 0.74 -5.81 4.39
CA VAL A 77 1.77 -6.36 3.51
C VAL A 77 1.65 -5.64 2.18
N VAL A 78 2.78 -5.15 1.69
CA VAL A 78 2.88 -4.37 0.46
C VAL A 78 3.62 -5.18 -0.58
N ALA A 79 3.02 -5.26 -1.77
CA ALA A 79 3.65 -5.83 -2.94
C ALA A 79 3.79 -4.77 -4.03
N LEU A 80 4.99 -4.57 -4.55
CA LEU A 80 5.19 -3.85 -5.82
C LEU A 80 4.59 -4.68 -6.95
N ILE A 81 3.87 -4.05 -7.87
CA ILE A 81 3.19 -4.71 -8.99
C ILE A 81 3.45 -3.93 -10.28
N ALA A 82 3.47 -4.60 -11.44
CA ALA A 82 3.43 -3.91 -12.73
C ALA A 82 1.98 -3.70 -13.21
N GLU A 83 1.75 -2.75 -14.13
CA GLU A 83 0.40 -2.39 -14.60
C GLU A 83 -0.41 -3.58 -15.12
N ASP A 84 0.23 -4.58 -15.74
CA ASP A 84 -0.46 -5.65 -16.48
C ASP A 84 0.20 -7.05 -16.37
N THR A 85 0.90 -7.36 -15.27
CA THR A 85 1.51 -8.70 -15.10
C THR A 85 1.22 -9.31 -13.75
N GLU A 86 1.29 -10.64 -13.66
CA GLU A 86 1.32 -11.36 -12.38
C GLU A 86 2.64 -11.19 -11.62
N ASN A 87 3.59 -10.41 -12.16
CA ASN A 87 4.85 -10.13 -11.47
C ASN A 87 4.59 -9.19 -10.30
N PHE A 88 4.86 -9.71 -9.12
CA PHE A 88 4.89 -8.92 -7.89
C PHE A 88 6.21 -9.14 -7.17
N ASP A 89 6.57 -8.13 -6.36
CA ASP A 89 7.67 -8.21 -5.41
C ASP A 89 7.17 -7.86 -4.02
N TYR A 90 7.43 -8.73 -3.04
CA TYR A 90 7.02 -8.48 -1.65
C TYR A 90 8.12 -7.73 -0.94
N THR A 91 8.00 -6.40 -0.95
CA THR A 91 9.11 -5.53 -0.54
C THR A 91 8.93 -5.00 0.87
N ILE A 92 7.70 -4.82 1.37
CA ILE A 92 7.46 -4.00 2.55
C ILE A 92 6.37 -4.56 3.47
N ILE A 93 6.61 -4.48 4.79
CA ILE A 93 5.56 -4.54 5.82
C ILE A 93 5.47 -3.16 6.46
N GLY A 94 4.26 -2.69 6.70
CA GLY A 94 4.07 -1.37 7.27
C GLY A 94 2.69 -1.15 7.85
N SER A 95 2.38 0.11 8.11
CA SER A 95 1.04 0.54 8.50
C SER A 95 0.56 1.64 7.56
N VAL A 96 -0.69 1.56 7.12
CA VAL A 96 -1.27 2.57 6.22
C VAL A 96 -2.30 3.42 6.95
N THR A 97 -2.18 4.73 6.78
CA THR A 97 -3.22 5.70 7.12
C THR A 97 -3.83 6.22 5.83
N VAL A 98 -5.16 6.34 5.80
CA VAL A 98 -5.91 6.86 4.65
C VAL A 98 -6.49 8.21 5.04
N ASP A 99 -6.17 9.25 4.26
CA ASP A 99 -6.64 10.63 4.46
C ASP A 99 -7.82 10.95 3.51
#